data_AF-A0A6A3I454-F1
#
_entry.id   AF-A0A6A3I454-F1
#
_cell.length_a   1.000
_cell.length_b   1.000
_cell.length_c   1.000
_cell.angle_alpha   90.00
_cell.angle_beta   90.00
_cell.angle_gamma   90.00
#
_symmetry.space_group_name_H-M   'P 1'
#
loop_
_entity.id
_entity.type
_entity.pdbx_description
1 polymer ?
#
loop_
_entity_poly.entity_id
_entity_poly.type
_entity_poly.pdbx_seq_one_letter_code
_entity_poly.pdbx_strand_id
1 'polypeptide(L)' 'MQEGEREEAGRGSASRASRRVQGLPPEETKSLDEVKHEARKANAAKRKAAEEKKK' A
#
# COMPACT_ATOMS: atom_id res chain seq x y z
N MET A 1 1.11 8.46 -29.23
CA MET A 1 0.85 7.82 -27.92
C MET A 1 1.86 8.41 -26.96
N GLN A 2 1.42 9.14 -25.94
CA GLN A 2 2.31 9.80 -24.97
C GLN A 2 2.39 8.88 -23.75
N GLU A 3 3.40 8.02 -23.72
CA GLU A 3 3.62 7.12 -22.59
C GLU A 3 4.35 7.90 -21.50
N GLY A 4 3.74 7.95 -20.32
CA GLY A 4 4.17 8.77 -19.20
C GLY A 4 5.54 8.37 -18.69
N GLU A 5 6.49 9.29 -18.86
CA GLU A 5 7.81 9.28 -18.23
C GLU A 5 7.63 9.53 -16.73
N ARG A 6 7.31 8.48 -15.97
CA ARG A 6 7.37 8.53 -14.51
C ARG A 6 8.80 8.22 -14.07
N GLU A 7 9.54 9.29 -13.86
CA GLU A 7 10.94 9.35 -13.45
C GLU A 7 11.26 8.33 -12.34
N GLU A 8 12.08 7.35 -12.69
CA GLU A 8 12.57 6.28 -11.82
C GLU A 8 13.79 6.75 -11.04
N ALA A 9 13.62 7.77 -10.20
CA ALA A 9 14.67 8.18 -9.28
C ALA A 9 14.71 7.19 -8.09
N GLY A 10 15.38 6.04 -8.25
CA GLY A 10 15.77 5.19 -7.11
C GLY A 10 15.48 3.69 -7.20
N ARG A 11 15.15 3.13 -8.36
CA ARG A 11 15.02 1.68 -8.52
C ARG A 11 16.19 1.19 -9.36
N GLY A 12 17.10 0.47 -8.71
CA GLY A 12 18.30 -0.10 -9.33
C GLY A 12 17.95 -1.04 -10.49
N SER A 13 18.96 -1.32 -11.31
CA SER A 13 18.92 -2.09 -12.57
C SER A 13 18.50 -3.57 -12.45
N ALA A 14 17.70 -3.93 -11.44
CA ALA A 14 17.00 -5.20 -11.40
C ALA A 14 15.92 -5.22 -12.50
N SER A 15 15.84 -6.33 -13.24
CA SER A 15 14.89 -6.52 -14.33
C SER A 15 13.49 -6.01 -13.95
N ARG A 16 13.06 -4.93 -14.61
CA ARG A 16 11.77 -4.28 -14.44
C ARG A 16 10.58 -5.09 -14.95
N ALA A 17 10.78 -6.37 -15.26
CA ALA A 17 9.71 -7.21 -15.75
C ALA A 17 8.66 -7.40 -14.65
N SER A 18 7.42 -7.00 -14.94
CA SER A 18 6.27 -7.24 -14.05
C SER A 18 6.15 -8.73 -13.71
N ARG A 19 5.70 -9.05 -12.49
CA ARG A 19 5.41 -10.44 -12.06
C ARG A 19 4.53 -11.17 -13.07
N ARG A 20 3.56 -10.45 -13.68
CA ARG A 20 2.68 -10.99 -14.72
C ARG A 20 3.46 -11.43 -15.96
N VAL A 21 4.45 -10.65 -16.39
CA VAL A 21 5.30 -10.96 -17.56
C VAL A 21 6.23 -12.12 -17.25
N GLN A 22 6.68 -12.24 -15.99
CA GLN A 22 7.51 -13.36 -15.54
C GLN A 22 6.72 -14.65 -15.26
N GLY A 23 5.39 -14.64 -15.44
CA GLY A 23 4.53 -15.80 -15.12
C GLY A 23 4.46 -16.12 -13.62
N LEU A 24 4.88 -15.18 -12.76
CA LEU A 24 4.88 -15.36 -11.32
C LEU A 24 3.46 -15.20 -10.75
N PRO A 25 3.12 -15.92 -9.67
CA PRO A 25 1.84 -15.75 -9.00
C PRO A 25 1.68 -14.31 -8.48
N PRO A 26 0.44 -13.83 -8.30
CA PRO A 26 0.17 -12.52 -7.73
C PRO A 26 0.78 -12.42 -6.33
N GLU A 27 0.99 -11.18 -5.89
CA GLU A 27 1.45 -10.95 -4.53
C GLU A 27 0.39 -11.38 -3.53
N GLU A 28 0.83 -12.09 -2.50
CA GLU A 28 -0.03 -12.41 -1.37
C GLU A 28 -0.33 -11.12 -0.61
N THR A 29 -1.62 -10.82 -0.49
CA THR A 29 -2.09 -9.62 0.21
C THR A 29 -3.11 -10.02 1.26
N LYS A 30 -3.19 -9.22 2.33
CA LYS A 30 -4.19 -9.39 3.38
C LYS A 30 -5.60 -9.35 2.80
N SER A 31 -6.52 -10.07 3.42
CA SER A 31 -7.92 -10.02 3.01
C SER A 31 -8.51 -8.62 3.20
N LEU A 32 -9.54 -8.29 2.42
CA LEU A 32 -10.24 -7.01 2.56
C LEU A 32 -10.82 -6.81 3.95
N ASP A 33 -11.25 -7.89 4.60
CA ASP A 33 -11.84 -7.85 5.93
C ASP A 33 -10.79 -7.56 7.01
N GLU A 34 -9.59 -8.14 6.90
CA GLU A 34 -8.45 -7.81 7.76
C GLU A 34 -8.07 -6.33 7.62
N VAL A 35 -7.96 -5.83 6.39
CA VAL A 35 -7.62 -4.42 6.13
C VAL A 35 -8.68 -3.50 6.74
N LYS A 36 -9.97 -3.82 6.58
CA LYS A 36 -11.07 -3.06 7.18
C LYS A 36 -11.01 -3.10 8.70
N HIS A 37 -10.70 -4.24 9.30
CA HIS A 37 -10.58 -4.38 10.75
C HIS A 37 -9.44 -3.53 11.31
N GLU A 38 -8.25 -3.63 10.72
CA GLU A 38 -7.07 -2.83 11.10
C GLU A 38 -7.37 -1.33 10.99
N ALA A 39 -7.99 -0.89 9.89
CA ALA A 39 -8.35 0.50 9.67
C ALA A 39 -9.32 1.02 10.74
N ARG A 40 -10.34 0.24 11.11
CA ARG A 40 -11.28 0.60 12.19
C ARG A 40 -10.55 0.75 13.54
N LYS A 41 -9.68 -0.20 13.88
CA LYS A 41 -8.90 -0.17 15.11
C LYS A 41 -7.99 1.06 15.18
N ALA A 42 -7.28 1.35 14.09
CA ALA A 42 -6.42 2.53 13.99
C ALA A 42 -7.21 3.83 14.13
N ASN A 43 -8.38 3.93 13.48
CA ASN A 43 -9.24 5.12 13.57
C ASN A 43 -9.83 5.30 14.97
N ALA A 44 -10.20 4.23 15.65
CA ALA A 44 -10.64 4.30 17.04
C ALA A 44 -9.53 4.81 17.97
N ALA A 45 -8.29 4.34 17.78
CA ALA A 45 -7.13 4.83 18.53
C ALA A 45 -6.88 6.32 18.27
N LYS A 46 -6.93 6.76 17.01
CA LYS A 46 -6.80 8.18 16.64
C LYS A 46 -7.88 9.05 17.28
N ARG A 47 -9.13 8.58 17.33
CA ARG A 47 -10.24 9.29 17.99
C ARG A 47 -10.01 9.44 19.48
N LYS A 48 -9.65 8.35 20.19
CA LYS A 48 -9.31 8.40 21.62
C LYS A 48 -8.18 9.39 21.90
N ALA A 49 -7.10 9.33 21.11
CA ALA A 49 -5.98 10.26 21.25
C ALA A 49 -6.37 11.72 20.97
N ALA A 50 -7.32 11.97 20.06
CA ALA A 50 -7.84 13.31 19.81
C ALA A 50 -8.75 13.81 20.94
N GLU A 51 -9.53 12.92 21.57
CA GLU A 51 -10.35 13.26 22.74
C GLU A 51 -9.49 13.60 23.96
N GLU A 52 -8.39 12.87 24.20
CA GLU A 52 -7.44 13.20 25.28
C GLU A 52 -6.77 14.56 25.09
N LYS A 53 -6.50 14.97 23.84
CA LYS A 53 -5.94 16.31 23.55
C LYS A 53 -6.94 17.46 23.65
N LYS A 54 -8.25 17.15 23.64
CA LYS A 54 -9.31 18.14 23.82
C LYS A 54 -9.72 18.32 25.28
N LYS A 55 -9.24 17.44 26.15
CA LYS A 55 -9.44 17.51 27.59
C LYS A 55 -8.34 18.34 28.24
#